data_AF-A0A956BG93-F1
#
_entry.id   AF-A0A956BG93-F1
#
_cell.length_a   1.000
_cell.length_b   1.000
_cell.length_c   1.000
_cell.angle_alpha   90.00
_cell.angle_beta   90.00
_cell.angle_gamma   90.00
#
_symmetry.space_group_name_H-M   'P 1'
#
loop_
_entity.id
_entity.type
_entity.pdbx_description
1 polymer ?
#
loop_
_entity_poly.entity_id
_entity_poly.type
_entity_poly.pdbx_seq_one_letter_code
_entity_poly.pdbx_strand_id
1 'polypeptide(L)'
;SPRWMVHLGDLLPRQVLTIEEEQLAAIGFSFSDPPVTTLSLSRLDDGEWAANWSIDGELDQDAVSLVVASLTTIEAERFADAEVTAEIAGLDNPIRVADIQLRDGTSHRIEIGLPVEVPDADESNPERAMRYARVDGGSIFEWSGVGARALFKETEDLVTDSEG
;
A
#
# COMPACT_ATOMS: atom_id res chain seq x y z
N SER A 1 -15.26 -21.28 -32.47
CA SER A 1 -15.46 -21.05 -31.03
C SER A 1 -14.11 -20.82 -30.38
N PRO A 2 -13.79 -19.64 -29.82
CA PRO A 2 -12.59 -19.52 -29.02
C PRO A 2 -12.85 -20.13 -27.64
N ARG A 3 -11.87 -20.90 -27.19
CA ARG A 3 -11.85 -21.71 -25.96
C ARG A 3 -11.16 -20.83 -24.92
N TRP A 4 -11.89 -20.28 -23.97
CA TRP A 4 -11.28 -19.59 -22.83
C TRP A 4 -10.50 -20.63 -22.03
N MET A 5 -9.17 -20.58 -22.11
CA MET A 5 -8.31 -21.24 -21.13
C MET A 5 -8.21 -20.30 -19.94
N VAL A 6 -8.90 -20.65 -18.86
CA VAL A 6 -8.57 -20.09 -17.55
C VAL A 6 -7.18 -20.63 -17.22
N HIS A 7 -6.18 -19.76 -17.14
CA HIS A 7 -4.85 -20.15 -16.70
C HIS A 7 -4.96 -20.64 -15.26
N LEU A 8 -4.48 -21.85 -14.97
CA LEU A 8 -4.55 -22.45 -13.63
C LEU A 8 -3.87 -21.61 -12.53
N GLY A 9 -3.07 -20.60 -12.89
CA GLY A 9 -2.49 -19.61 -11.98
C GLY A 9 -3.52 -18.66 -11.34
N ASP A 10 -4.73 -18.58 -11.87
CA ASP A 10 -5.83 -17.74 -11.36
C ASP A 10 -6.56 -18.35 -10.14
N LEU A 11 -6.10 -19.49 -9.64
CA LEU A 11 -6.74 -20.26 -8.55
C LEU A 11 -5.89 -20.34 -7.28
N LEU A 12 -4.67 -19.79 -7.28
CA LEU A 12 -3.83 -19.75 -6.08
C LEU A 12 -4.28 -18.60 -5.17
N PRO A 13 -4.08 -18.72 -3.84
CA PRO A 13 -4.40 -17.64 -2.91
C PRO A 13 -3.63 -16.40 -3.35
N ARG A 14 -4.39 -15.34 -3.60
CA ARG A 14 -3.93 -14.01 -4.00
C ARG A 14 -3.19 -13.26 -2.89
N GLN A 15 -2.89 -13.94 -1.78
CA GLN A 15 -2.27 -13.38 -0.60
C GLN A 15 -0.78 -13.13 -0.88
N VAL A 16 -0.39 -11.86 -0.85
CA VAL A 16 0.99 -11.40 -1.07
C VAL A 16 1.72 -11.25 0.26
N LEU A 17 1.04 -10.71 1.27
CA LEU A 17 1.60 -10.49 2.60
C LEU A 17 0.54 -10.74 3.66
N THR A 18 0.95 -11.38 4.76
CA THR A 18 0.11 -11.57 5.94
C THR A 18 0.96 -11.44 7.18
N ILE A 19 0.59 -10.48 8.01
CA ILE A 19 1.25 -10.14 9.26
C ILE A 19 0.16 -10.08 10.32
N GLU A 20 0.40 -10.67 11.49
CA GLU A 20 -0.49 -10.44 12.63
C GLU A 20 -0.23 -9.04 13.16
N GLU A 21 -1.27 -8.24 13.40
CA GLU A 21 -1.12 -6.85 13.85
C GLU A 21 -0.24 -6.72 15.11
N GLU A 22 -0.34 -7.70 16.03
CA GLU A 22 0.47 -7.79 17.24
C GLU A 22 1.98 -7.86 16.96
N GLN A 23 2.38 -8.39 15.80
CA GLN A 23 3.77 -8.47 15.36
C GLN A 23 4.30 -7.13 14.85
N LEU A 24 3.44 -6.17 14.51
CA LEU A 24 3.89 -4.86 14.06
C LEU A 24 4.54 -4.06 15.19
N ALA A 25 5.71 -3.50 14.90
CA ALA A 25 6.45 -2.61 15.78
C ALA A 25 6.44 -1.16 15.27
N ALA A 26 6.67 -0.98 13.97
CA ALA A 26 6.70 0.34 13.35
C ALA A 26 6.29 0.28 11.87
N ILE A 27 5.82 1.41 11.35
CA ILE A 27 5.49 1.59 9.94
C ILE A 27 6.06 2.94 9.49
N GLY A 28 6.89 2.93 8.47
CA GLY A 28 7.37 4.13 7.80
C GLY A 28 6.67 4.31 6.45
N PHE A 29 6.18 5.51 6.17
CA PHE A 29 5.65 5.91 4.88
C PHE A 29 6.56 6.95 4.26
N SER A 30 6.88 6.78 2.98
CA SER A 30 7.57 7.78 2.18
C SER A 30 6.76 8.10 0.94
N PHE A 31 6.62 9.39 0.65
CA PHE A 31 5.87 9.90 -0.49
C PHE A 31 6.81 10.67 -1.42
N SER A 32 6.81 10.33 -2.71
CA SER A 32 7.72 10.95 -3.70
C SER A 32 7.21 12.28 -4.24
N ASP A 33 5.94 12.64 -3.98
CA ASP A 33 5.42 13.95 -4.35
C ASP A 33 6.01 15.04 -3.44
N PRO A 34 6.59 16.12 -4.00
CA PRO A 34 7.18 17.19 -3.20
C PRO A 34 6.11 18.03 -2.46
N PRO A 35 6.32 18.39 -1.18
CA PRO A 35 7.50 18.04 -0.38
C PRO A 35 7.51 16.57 0.05
N VAL A 36 8.64 15.90 -0.17
CA VAL A 36 8.86 14.52 0.28
C VAL A 36 8.62 14.49 1.79
N THR A 37 7.54 13.84 2.17
CA THR A 37 7.12 13.71 3.56
C THR A 37 7.31 12.27 3.96
N THR A 38 7.99 12.08 5.09
CA THR A 38 8.12 10.78 5.73
C THR A 38 7.27 10.79 6.99
N LEU A 39 6.33 9.87 7.09
CA LEU A 39 5.58 9.61 8.31
C LEU A 39 6.12 8.32 8.92
N SER A 40 6.38 8.31 10.21
CA SER A 40 6.78 7.09 10.91
C SER A 40 5.88 6.88 12.10
N LEU A 41 5.23 5.72 12.16
CA LEU A 41 4.39 5.27 13.25
C LEU A 41 5.15 4.22 14.05
N SER A 42 5.05 4.28 15.38
CA SER A 42 5.58 3.27 16.29
C SER A 42 4.50 2.87 17.26
N ARG A 43 4.40 1.57 17.53
CA ARG A 43 3.42 1.05 18.46
C ARG A 43 3.92 1.23 19.90
N LEU A 44 3.09 1.85 20.74
CA LEU A 44 3.34 2.07 22.16
C LEU A 44 3.05 0.81 22.98
N ASP A 45 3.45 0.82 24.26
CA ASP A 45 3.27 -0.30 25.19
C ASP A 45 1.79 -0.53 25.57
N ASP A 46 0.95 0.49 25.45
CA ASP A 46 -0.51 0.41 25.65
C ASP A 46 -1.27 -0.11 24.43
N GLY A 47 -0.56 -0.32 23.30
CA GLY A 47 -1.12 -0.81 22.05
C GLY A 47 -1.51 0.27 21.05
N GLU A 48 -1.48 1.55 21.44
CA GLU A 48 -1.78 2.69 20.58
C GLU A 48 -0.62 3.00 19.62
N TRP A 49 -0.90 3.77 18.56
CA TRP A 49 0.10 4.21 17.61
C TRP A 49 0.52 5.66 17.86
N ALA A 50 1.84 5.89 17.87
CA ALA A 50 2.42 7.22 17.98
C ALA A 50 3.19 7.59 16.71
N ALA A 51 3.05 8.84 16.26
CA ALA A 51 3.86 9.38 15.17
C ALA A 51 5.19 9.89 15.70
N ASN A 52 6.28 9.50 15.05
CA ASN A 52 7.61 10.03 15.31
C ASN A 52 7.89 11.24 14.40
N TRP A 53 7.10 12.31 14.58
CA TRP A 53 7.21 13.53 13.77
C TRP A 53 6.98 14.79 14.60
N SER A 54 7.36 15.95 14.05
CA SER A 54 7.40 17.26 14.74
C SER A 54 6.30 18.25 14.31
N ILE A 55 5.11 17.81 13.91
CA ILE A 55 3.94 18.71 13.83
C ILE A 55 3.01 18.42 15.00
N ASP A 56 2.57 19.50 15.63
CA ASP A 56 1.56 19.51 16.66
C ASP A 56 0.24 18.97 16.08
N GLY A 57 -0.18 17.79 16.54
CA GLY A 57 -1.43 17.16 16.15
C GLY A 57 -1.60 15.81 16.82
N GLU A 58 -2.85 15.46 17.11
CA GLU A 58 -3.20 14.11 17.56
C GLU A 58 -3.36 13.21 16.34
N LEU A 59 -2.89 11.97 16.44
CA LEU A 59 -3.12 10.96 15.40
C LEU A 59 -4.58 10.49 15.47
N ASP A 60 -5.26 10.45 14.33
CA ASP A 60 -6.52 9.75 14.21
C ASP A 60 -6.28 8.24 14.30
N GLN A 61 -6.52 7.66 15.49
CA GLN A 61 -6.29 6.24 15.74
C GLN A 61 -7.20 5.32 14.91
N ASP A 62 -8.39 5.78 14.50
CA ASP A 62 -9.28 4.99 13.66
C ASP A 62 -8.72 4.92 12.24
N ALA A 63 -8.25 6.05 11.70
CA ALA A 63 -7.57 6.09 10.41
C ALA A 63 -6.25 5.31 10.41
N VAL A 64 -5.45 5.40 11.49
CA VAL A 64 -4.25 4.55 11.64
C VAL A 64 -4.62 3.08 11.62
N SER A 65 -5.67 2.67 12.33
CA SER A 65 -6.11 1.28 12.39
C SER A 65 -6.52 0.73 11.02
N LEU A 66 -7.19 1.53 10.19
CA LEU A 66 -7.55 1.16 8.82
C LEU A 66 -6.32 0.98 7.92
N VAL A 67 -5.34 1.88 8.03
CA VAL A 67 -4.06 1.76 7.32
C VAL A 67 -3.30 0.50 7.77
N VAL A 68 -3.22 0.26 9.07
CA VAL A 68 -2.57 -0.93 9.65
C VAL A 68 -3.25 -2.23 9.18
N ALA A 69 -4.58 -2.29 9.20
CA ALA A 69 -5.33 -3.44 8.69
C ALA A 69 -5.06 -3.69 7.20
N SER A 70 -4.91 -2.61 6.42
CA SER A 70 -4.63 -2.68 4.98
C SER A 70 -3.21 -3.16 4.66
N LEU A 71 -2.25 -2.89 5.54
CA LEU A 71 -0.85 -3.28 5.39
C LEU A 71 -0.55 -4.68 5.92
N THR A 72 -1.29 -5.13 6.92
CA THR A 72 -1.15 -6.47 7.51
C THR A 72 -1.69 -7.56 6.61
N THR A 73 -2.64 -7.23 5.72
CA THR A 73 -3.19 -8.18 4.74
C THR A 73 -3.16 -7.58 3.35
N ILE A 74 -2.18 -7.99 2.55
CA ILE A 74 -2.07 -7.56 1.15
C ILE A 74 -2.47 -8.71 0.26
N GLU A 75 -3.46 -8.45 -0.58
CA GLU A 75 -3.93 -9.38 -1.59
C GLU A 75 -3.79 -8.74 -2.98
N ALA A 76 -3.24 -9.50 -3.92
CA ALA A 76 -3.15 -9.16 -5.31
C ALA A 76 -4.49 -9.44 -5.99
N GLU A 77 -5.11 -8.45 -6.64
CA GLU A 77 -6.30 -8.77 -7.46
C GLU A 77 -5.90 -9.63 -8.66
N ARG A 78 -4.75 -9.30 -9.25
CA ARG A 78 -4.12 -10.00 -10.36
C ARG A 78 -2.62 -9.80 -10.28
N PHE A 79 -1.84 -10.82 -10.62
CA PHE A 79 -0.40 -10.62 -10.87
C PHE A 79 -0.21 -10.03 -12.26
N ALA A 80 0.75 -9.11 -12.38
CA ALA A 80 0.99 -8.42 -13.64
C ALA A 80 1.46 -9.41 -14.72
N ASP A 81 1.05 -9.16 -15.96
CA ASP A 81 1.51 -9.93 -17.11
C ASP A 81 3.03 -9.75 -17.30
N ALA A 82 3.70 -10.71 -17.94
CA ALA A 82 5.16 -10.72 -18.06
C ALA A 82 5.76 -9.50 -18.79
N GLU A 83 4.93 -8.77 -19.54
CA GLU A 83 5.30 -7.55 -20.26
C GLU A 83 5.31 -6.30 -19.36
N VAL A 84 4.67 -6.36 -18.19
CA VAL A 84 4.66 -5.26 -17.22
C VAL A 84 5.98 -5.26 -16.47
N THR A 85 6.85 -4.33 -16.82
CA THR A 85 8.13 -4.10 -16.14
C THR A 85 7.97 -3.16 -14.94
N ALA A 86 8.99 -3.10 -14.07
CA ALA A 86 9.02 -2.13 -12.97
C ALA A 86 8.95 -0.68 -13.47
N GLU A 87 9.57 -0.37 -14.60
CA GLU A 87 9.48 0.95 -15.26
C GLU A 87 8.03 1.28 -15.66
N ILE A 88 7.36 0.36 -16.38
CA ILE A 88 5.96 0.54 -16.81
C ILE A 88 5.03 0.69 -15.61
N ALA A 89 5.27 -0.09 -14.57
CA ALA A 89 4.53 -0.03 -13.32
C ALA A 89 4.85 1.20 -12.48
N GLY A 90 5.90 1.98 -12.80
CA GLY A 90 6.36 3.10 -11.97
C GLY A 90 7.02 2.68 -10.65
N LEU A 91 7.54 1.46 -10.55
CA LEU A 91 8.19 0.89 -9.37
C LEU A 91 9.70 1.11 -9.32
N ASP A 92 10.33 1.59 -10.41
CA ASP A 92 11.72 2.07 -10.36
C ASP A 92 11.86 3.38 -9.58
N ASN A 93 10.78 4.18 -9.57
CA ASN A 93 10.64 5.39 -8.76
C ASN A 93 9.25 5.38 -8.13
N PRO A 94 9.02 4.54 -7.10
CA PRO A 94 7.69 4.36 -6.53
C PRO A 94 7.15 5.69 -5.99
N ILE A 95 5.88 5.97 -6.24
CA ILE A 95 5.23 7.20 -5.77
C ILE A 95 4.98 7.15 -4.26
N ARG A 96 4.76 5.95 -3.72
CA ARG A 96 4.65 5.70 -2.28
C ARG A 96 5.41 4.44 -1.90
N VAL A 97 6.03 4.47 -0.73
CA VAL A 97 6.69 3.32 -0.11
C VAL A 97 6.19 3.18 1.31
N ALA A 98 5.86 1.95 1.72
CA ALA A 98 5.61 1.60 3.11
C ALA A 98 6.67 0.59 3.57
N ASP A 99 7.45 0.95 4.58
CA ASP A 99 8.40 0.09 5.24
C ASP A 99 7.79 -0.39 6.57
N ILE A 100 7.50 -1.67 6.69
CA ILE A 100 6.93 -2.30 7.87
C ILE A 100 8.05 -2.96 8.66
N GLN A 101 8.10 -2.68 9.97
CA GLN A 101 9.00 -3.33 10.91
C GLN A 101 8.22 -4.19 11.88
N LEU A 102 8.60 -5.46 11.99
CA LEU A 102 8.06 -6.40 12.96
C LEU A 102 8.89 -6.41 14.25
N ARG A 103 8.25 -6.85 15.34
CA ARG A 103 8.85 -6.95 16.68
C ARG A 103 10.00 -7.96 16.76
N ASP A 104 10.03 -8.94 15.87
CA ASP A 104 11.12 -9.93 15.78
C ASP A 104 12.35 -9.40 15.01
N GLY A 105 12.28 -8.17 14.48
CA GLY A 105 13.32 -7.57 13.67
C GLY A 105 13.15 -7.76 12.16
N THR A 106 12.19 -8.57 11.71
CA THR A 106 11.85 -8.74 10.29
C THR A 106 11.29 -7.43 9.73
N SER A 107 11.62 -7.11 8.48
CA SER A 107 11.09 -5.93 7.80
C SER A 107 10.50 -6.32 6.44
N HIS A 108 9.41 -5.67 6.07
CA HIS A 108 8.79 -5.78 4.75
C HIS A 108 8.74 -4.41 4.08
N ARG A 109 9.01 -4.34 2.79
CA ARG A 109 8.92 -3.12 1.99
C ARG A 109 7.86 -3.28 0.93
N ILE A 110 6.89 -2.38 0.93
CA ILE A 110 5.82 -2.30 -0.06
C ILE A 110 6.08 -1.07 -0.91
N GLU A 111 6.21 -1.29 -2.21
CA GLU A 111 6.46 -0.25 -3.19
C GLU A 111 5.21 -0.11 -4.05
N ILE A 112 4.72 1.12 -4.21
CA ILE A 112 3.54 1.42 -4.99
C ILE A 112 3.92 2.36 -6.12
N GLY A 113 3.56 1.96 -7.33
CA GLY A 113 3.85 2.69 -8.54
C GLY A 113 2.83 3.77 -8.90
N LEU A 114 3.11 4.46 -10.00
CA LEU A 114 2.19 5.46 -10.55
C LEU A 114 0.90 4.78 -11.06
N PRO A 115 -0.24 5.49 -11.06
CA PRO A 115 -1.42 5.02 -11.76
C PRO A 115 -1.09 4.84 -13.25
N VAL A 116 -1.34 3.66 -13.79
CA VAL A 116 -1.18 3.36 -15.20
C VAL A 116 -2.53 3.51 -15.89
N GLU A 117 -2.59 4.35 -16.91
CA GLU A 117 -3.76 4.45 -17.77
C GLU A 117 -3.92 3.15 -18.57
N VAL A 118 -5.09 2.52 -18.44
CA VAL A 118 -5.40 1.30 -19.20
C VAL A 118 -6.03 1.73 -20.51
N PRO A 119 -5.50 1.33 -21.68
CA PRO A 119 -6.01 1.75 -22.99
C PRO A 119 -7.49 1.43 -23.24
N ASP A 120 -8.06 0.49 -22.50
CA ASP A 120 -9.47 0.06 -22.56
C ASP A 120 -10.25 0.37 -21.26
N ALA A 121 -9.75 1.29 -20.42
CA ALA A 121 -10.55 1.80 -19.32
C ALA A 121 -11.75 2.52 -19.93
N ASP A 122 -12.95 1.98 -19.70
CA ASP A 122 -14.21 2.62 -20.05
C ASP A 122 -14.16 4.08 -19.60
N GLU A 123 -14.20 5.02 -20.56
CA GLU A 123 -14.10 6.47 -20.30
C GLU A 123 -15.18 6.96 -19.32
N SER A 124 -16.25 6.18 -19.11
CA SER A 124 -17.27 6.45 -18.10
C SER A 124 -16.85 6.13 -16.66
N ASN A 125 -15.68 5.50 -16.46
CA ASN A 125 -15.14 5.16 -15.15
C ASN A 125 -13.64 5.54 -15.00
N PRO A 126 -13.35 6.86 -14.89
CA PRO A 126 -11.99 7.38 -14.70
C PRO A 126 -11.33 6.95 -13.37
N GLU A 127 -12.07 6.31 -12.45
CA GLU A 127 -11.50 5.74 -11.22
C GLU A 127 -10.77 4.39 -11.43
N ARG A 128 -10.77 3.81 -12.64
CA ARG A 128 -10.06 2.55 -12.95
C ARG A 128 -8.59 2.72 -13.30
N ALA A 129 -7.93 3.76 -12.79
CA ALA A 129 -6.47 3.84 -12.91
C ALA A 129 -5.86 2.63 -12.18
N MET A 130 -5.22 1.73 -12.91
CA MET A 130 -4.59 0.54 -12.33
C MET A 130 -3.37 0.99 -11.55
N ARG A 131 -3.21 0.47 -10.34
CA ARG A 131 -2.00 0.67 -9.55
C ARG A 131 -1.31 -0.66 -9.39
N TYR A 132 -0.02 -0.65 -9.68
CA TYR A 132 0.84 -1.78 -9.45
C TYR A 132 1.59 -1.60 -8.14
N ALA A 133 1.79 -2.71 -7.44
CA ALA A 133 2.59 -2.77 -6.24
C ALA A 133 3.53 -3.97 -6.28
N ARG A 134 4.50 -3.94 -5.37
CA ARG A 134 5.45 -5.02 -5.14
C ARG A 134 5.81 -5.07 -3.66
N VAL A 135 5.95 -6.27 -3.12
CA VAL A 135 6.43 -6.50 -1.76
C VAL A 135 7.80 -7.17 -1.83
N ASP A 136 8.78 -6.65 -1.09
CA ASP A 136 10.13 -7.20 -0.92
C ASP A 136 10.87 -7.54 -2.22
N GLY A 137 10.64 -6.75 -3.27
CA GLY A 137 11.24 -6.99 -4.59
C GLY A 137 10.66 -8.21 -5.32
N GLY A 138 9.54 -8.77 -4.86
CA GLY A 138 8.85 -9.91 -5.45
C GLY A 138 8.10 -9.60 -6.75
N SER A 139 7.06 -10.40 -7.03
CA SER A 139 6.23 -10.22 -8.22
C SER A 139 5.46 -8.89 -8.18
N ILE A 140 5.29 -8.28 -9.36
CA ILE A 140 4.44 -7.11 -9.54
C ILE A 140 2.98 -7.58 -9.59
N PHE A 141 2.10 -6.89 -8.89
CA PHE A 141 0.67 -7.19 -8.87
C PHE A 141 -0.17 -5.93 -8.93
N GLU A 142 -1.38 -6.08 -9.46
CA GLU A 142 -2.43 -5.08 -9.39
C GLU A 142 -2.98 -5.01 -7.97
N TRP A 143 -2.90 -3.83 -7.39
CA TRP A 143 -3.43 -3.54 -6.08
C TRP A 143 -4.59 -2.55 -6.21
N SER A 144 -5.80 -3.10 -6.39
CA SER A 144 -7.05 -2.35 -6.30
C SER A 144 -7.78 -2.69 -5.00
N GLY A 145 -8.66 -1.78 -4.58
CA GLY A 145 -9.52 -1.97 -3.41
C GLY A 145 -9.27 -0.98 -2.27
N VAL A 146 -9.90 -1.27 -1.13
CA VAL A 146 -9.92 -0.42 0.06
C VAL A 146 -8.52 -0.21 0.62
N GLY A 147 -7.65 -1.23 0.60
CA GLY A 147 -6.31 -1.14 1.17
C GLY A 147 -5.37 -0.20 0.42
N ALA A 148 -5.41 -0.21 -0.92
CA ALA A 148 -4.71 0.78 -1.70
C ALA A 148 -5.29 2.18 -1.44
N ARG A 149 -6.62 2.35 -1.43
CA ARG A 149 -7.26 3.67 -1.18
C ARG A 149 -6.92 4.22 0.21
N ALA A 150 -6.88 3.39 1.25
CA ALA A 150 -6.50 3.79 2.61
C ALA A 150 -5.09 4.38 2.64
N LEU A 151 -4.13 3.73 1.97
CA LEU A 151 -2.76 4.24 1.88
C LEU A 151 -2.59 5.52 1.08
N PHE A 152 -3.51 5.84 0.18
CA PHE A 152 -3.43 7.06 -0.62
C PHE A 152 -4.19 8.23 0.00
N LYS A 153 -5.37 7.97 0.56
CA LYS A 153 -6.28 8.98 1.08
C LYS A 153 -6.07 9.20 2.58
N GLU A 154 -6.01 8.12 3.36
CA GLU A 154 -6.03 8.24 4.82
C GLU A 154 -4.67 8.68 5.36
N THR A 155 -3.55 8.38 4.71
CA THR A 155 -2.24 8.91 5.13
C THR A 155 -2.15 10.45 5.13
N GLU A 156 -2.96 11.11 4.31
CA GLU A 156 -3.07 12.58 4.29
C GLU A 156 -4.02 13.08 5.39
N ASP A 157 -5.00 12.26 5.77
CA ASP A 157 -5.99 12.54 6.82
C ASP A 157 -5.55 12.04 8.21
N LEU A 158 -4.40 11.36 8.36
CA LEU A 158 -3.92 10.77 9.63
C LEU A 158 -3.67 11.81 10.72
N VAL A 159 -3.43 13.06 10.34
CA VAL A 159 -3.24 14.18 11.26
C VAL A 159 -4.49 15.04 11.15
N THR A 160 -5.31 15.04 12.20
CA THR A 160 -6.40 16.02 12.28
C THR A 160 -5.79 17.38 12.57
N ASP A 161 -6.06 18.38 11.71
CA ASP A 161 -5.75 19.76 12.02
C ASP A 161 -6.38 20.09 13.39
N SER A 162 -5.54 20.38 14.37
CA SER A 162 -5.98 20.92 15.64
C SER A 162 -6.40 22.37 15.38
N GLU A 163 -7.60 22.59 14.82
CA GLU A 163 -8.19 23.92 14.80
C GLU A 163 -8.41 24.36 16.27
N GLY A 164 -7.52 25.23 16.75
CA GLY A 164 -7.59 25.90 18.04
C GLY A 164 -8.55 27.08 18.06
#